data_AF-A0A1Q3C9T2-F1
#
_entry.id   AF-A0A1Q3C9T2-F1
#
_cell.length_a   1.000
_cell.length_b   1.000
_cell.length_c   1.000
_cell.angle_alpha   90.00
_cell.angle_beta   90.00
_cell.angle_gamma   90.00
#
_symmetry.space_group_name_H-M   'P 1'
#
loop_
_entity.id
_entity.type
_entity.pdbx_description
1 polymer ?
#
loop_
_entity_poly.entity_id
_entity_poly.type
_entity_poly.pdbx_seq_one_letter_code
_entity_poly.pdbx_strand_id
1 'polypeptide(L)' 'FAEDGRGGALVISNDRFPVCLFDLPAVVESFKTYDDSALVKIADIGQMIMVGESDIVADVMEYRHWSYPPLRDARK' A
#
# COMPACT_ATOMS: atom_id res chain seq x y z
N PHE A 1 7.03 -5.93 11.54
CA PHE A 1 7.88 -4.86 11.03
C PHE A 1 9.15 -4.81 11.86
N ALA A 2 10.26 -4.35 11.28
CA ALA A 2 11.47 -4.02 12.00
C ALA A 2 11.23 -2.80 12.92
N GLU A 3 12.23 -2.43 13.71
CA GLU A 3 12.13 -1.31 14.66
C GLU A 3 11.85 0.03 13.99
N ASP A 4 12.23 0.17 12.72
CA ASP A 4 11.94 1.36 11.90
C ASP A 4 10.45 1.51 11.53
N GLY A 5 9.63 0.48 11.77
CA GLY A 5 8.21 0.45 11.40
C GLY A 5 7.94 0.48 9.89
N ARG A 6 8.99 0.41 9.05
CA ARG A 6 8.90 0.57 7.59
C ARG A 6 9.26 -0.71 6.85
N GLY A 7 10.24 -1.46 7.33
CA GLY A 7 10.64 -2.75 6.76
C GLY A 7 9.99 -3.95 7.46
N GLY A 8 9.88 -5.08 6.77
CA GLY A 8 9.41 -6.31 7.38
C GLY A 8 9.47 -7.53 6.46
N ALA A 9 8.82 -8.61 6.88
CA ALA A 9 8.55 -9.76 6.05
C ALA A 9 7.08 -10.16 6.11
N LEU A 10 6.46 -10.40 4.96
CA LEU A 10 5.20 -11.13 4.84
C LEU A 10 5.53 -12.62 4.90
N VAL A 11 4.90 -13.34 5.82
CA VAL A 11 5.10 -14.79 5.98
C VAL A 11 3.86 -15.49 5.42
N ILE A 12 4.06 -16.29 4.38
CA ILE A 12 3.02 -17.16 3.82
C ILE A 12 3.51 -18.59 3.98
N SER A 13 2.81 -19.37 4.80
CA SER A 13 3.27 -20.71 5.20
C SER A 13 4.67 -20.66 5.83
N ASN A 14 5.69 -21.20 5.16
CA ASN A 14 7.07 -21.19 5.63
C ASN A 14 7.97 -20.22 4.83
N ASP A 15 7.42 -19.55 3.83
CA ASP A 15 8.15 -18.64 2.95
C ASP A 15 8.08 -17.22 3.51
N ARG A 16 9.19 -16.48 3.36
CA ARG A 16 9.32 -15.10 3.83
C ARG A 16 9.59 -14.19 2.65
N PHE A 17 8.73 -13.20 2.46
CA PHE A 17 8.83 -12.22 1.39
C PHE A 17 9.15 -10.85 2.01
N PRO A 18 10.21 -10.16 1.57
CA PRO A 18 10.51 -8.83 2.11
C PRO A 18 9.39 -7.85 1.76
N VAL A 19 9.05 -6.99 2.73
CA VAL A 19 8.02 -5.97 2.56
C VAL A 19 8.49 -4.60 3.05
N CYS A 20 7.91 -3.57 2.45
CA CYS A 20 8.06 -2.18 2.86
C CYS A 20 6.69 -1.49 2.98
N LEU A 21 6.56 -0.60 3.95
CA LEU A 21 5.36 0.22 4.17
C LEU A 21 5.50 1.58 3.47
N PHE A 22 4.64 1.83 2.49
CA PHE A 22 4.60 3.05 1.69
C PHE A 22 3.43 3.94 2.10
N ASP A 23 3.65 5.25 2.10
CA ASP A 23 2.59 6.24 2.30
C ASP A 23 1.95 6.57 0.94
N LEU A 24 0.63 6.36 0.82
CA LEU A 24 -0.11 6.59 -0.43
C LEU A 24 -0.25 8.08 -0.72
N PRO A 25 -0.17 8.49 -2.00
CA PRO A 25 -0.19 9.91 -2.37
C PRO A 25 -1.51 10.63 -2.03
N ALA A 26 -2.60 9.87 -1.97
CA ALA A 26 -3.94 10.33 -1.61
C ALA A 26 -4.60 9.31 -0.67
N VAL A 27 -5.65 9.76 0.02
CA VAL A 27 -6.50 8.88 0.83
C VAL A 27 -7.39 8.04 -0.10
N VAL A 28 -7.39 6.73 0.08
CA VAL A 28 -8.32 5.81 -0.59
C VAL A 28 -9.44 5.46 0.37
N GLU A 29 -10.68 5.78 0.03
CA GLU A 29 -11.85 5.41 0.82
C GLU A 29 -12.30 3.98 0.48
N SER A 30 -12.50 3.17 1.52
CA SER A 30 -13.08 1.84 1.37
C SER A 30 -14.57 1.87 1.69
N PHE A 31 -15.34 1.16 0.87
CA PHE A 31 -16.79 1.04 1.01
C PHE A 31 -17.19 -0.43 1.05
N LYS A 32 -18.28 -0.72 1.75
CA LYS A 32 -18.98 -2.02 1.73
C LYS A 32 -20.39 -1.80 1.22
N THR A 33 -20.94 -2.85 0.62
CA THR A 33 -22.30 -2.86 0.11
C THR A 33 -22.87 -4.27 0.24
N TYR A 34 -24.19 -4.35 0.31
CA TYR A 34 -24.93 -5.61 0.25
C TYR A 34 -25.59 -5.82 -1.12
N ASP A 35 -25.81 -4.76 -1.89
CA ASP A 35 -26.65 -4.72 -3.10
C ASP A 35 -25.95 -4.08 -4.31
N ASP A 36 -24.67 -3.77 -4.18
CA ASP A 36 -23.86 -3.06 -5.18
C ASP A 36 -24.36 -1.65 -5.55
N SER A 37 -25.25 -1.07 -4.72
CA SER A 37 -25.82 0.26 -4.94
C SER A 37 -25.62 1.17 -3.73
N ALA A 38 -26.07 0.72 -2.55
CA ALA A 38 -25.86 1.44 -1.32
C ALA A 38 -24.42 1.20 -0.81
N LEU A 39 -23.55 2.18 -1.02
CA LEU A 39 -22.18 2.17 -0.53
C LEU A 39 -22.11 2.82 0.86
N VAL A 40 -21.59 2.08 1.84
CA VAL A 40 -21.32 2.58 3.19
C VAL A 40 -19.82 2.71 3.36
N LYS A 41 -19.31 3.89 3.71
CA LYS A 41 -17.88 4.10 3.99
C LYS A 41 -17.45 3.34 5.26
N ILE A 42 -16.29 2.70 5.23
CA ILE A 42 -15.78 1.90 6.36
C ILE A 42 -14.45 2.41 6.90
N ALA A 43 -13.52 2.79 6.02
CA ALA A 43 -12.20 3.21 6.43
C ALA A 43 -11.52 4.06 5.36
N ASP A 44 -10.60 4.90 5.82
CA ASP A 44 -9.64 5.64 5.02
C ASP A 44 -8.32 4.86 4.99
N ILE A 45 -7.77 4.65 3.79
CA ILE A 45 -6.51 3.94 3.57
C ILE A 45 -5.47 4.97 3.09
N GLY A 46 -4.44 5.17 3.90
CA GLY A 46 -3.33 6.08 3.60
C GLY A 46 -1.98 5.40 3.42
N GLN A 47 -1.89 4.08 3.60
CA GLN A 47 -0.65 3.33 3.52
C GLN A 47 -0.84 1.99 2.80
N MET A 48 0.23 1.50 2.19
CA MET A 48 0.27 0.23 1.46
C MET A 48 1.51 -0.56 1.82
N ILE A 49 1.34 -1.86 2.05
CA ILE A 49 2.46 -2.80 2.21
C ILE A 49 2.80 -3.32 0.82
N MET A 50 4.01 -3.05 0.33
CA MET A 50 4.51 -3.60 -0.91
C MET A 50 5.39 -4.80 -0.63
N VAL A 51 5.13 -5.91 -1.32
CA VAL A 51 5.96 -7.11 -1.31
C VAL A 51 6.86 -7.05 -2.53
N GLY A 52 8.18 -7.12 -2.34
CA GLY A 52 9.14 -6.97 -3.42
C GLY A 52 10.36 -7.86 -3.24
N GLU A 53 11.30 -7.78 -4.17
CA GLU A 53 12.66 -8.33 -4.01
C GLU A 53 13.55 -7.30 -3.29
N SER A 54 14.61 -7.75 -2.61
CA SER A 54 15.31 -7.02 -1.54
C SER A 54 15.88 -5.62 -1.88
N ASP A 55 15.97 -5.23 -3.15
CA ASP A 55 16.71 -4.04 -3.60
C ASP A 55 15.85 -2.79 -3.82
N ILE A 56 14.52 -2.90 -3.69
CA ILE A 56 13.58 -1.76 -3.89
C ILE A 56 13.46 -0.90 -2.60
N VAL A 57 14.14 -1.29 -1.52
CA VAL A 57 13.88 -0.83 -0.15
C VAL A 57 14.42 0.59 0.14
N ALA A 58 15.38 1.10 -0.62
CA ALA A 58 16.17 2.25 -0.15
C ALA A 58 15.83 3.61 -0.77
N ASP A 59 15.40 3.70 -2.04
CA ASP A 59 15.47 5.00 -2.75
C ASP A 59 14.12 5.63 -3.12
N VAL A 60 13.00 4.96 -2.84
CA VAL A 60 11.69 5.49 -3.24
C VAL A 60 10.65 5.20 -2.17
N MET A 61 10.77 5.79 -0.98
CA MET A 61 9.74 5.75 0.08
C MET A 61 8.38 6.36 -0.31
N GLU A 62 8.26 6.82 -1.56
CA GLU A 62 7.05 7.31 -2.19
C GLU A 62 6.80 6.51 -3.47
N TYR A 63 5.80 5.63 -3.49
CA TYR A 63 5.50 4.84 -4.68
C TYR A 63 4.94 5.75 -5.79
N ARG A 64 5.81 6.23 -6.70
CA ARG A 64 5.48 7.16 -7.79
C ARG A 64 4.77 6.52 -8.99
N HIS A 65 4.61 5.19 -9.00
CA HIS A 65 4.06 4.47 -10.15
C HIS A 65 2.81 3.69 -9.79
N TRP A 66 1.79 4.42 -9.36
CA TRP A 66 0.44 3.88 -9.29
C TRP A 66 0.02 3.36 -10.67
N SER A 67 -0.35 2.08 -10.74
CA SER A 67 -0.80 1.40 -11.96
C SER A 67 -2.18 1.84 -12.42
N TYR A 68 -2.89 2.71 -11.67
CA TYR A 68 -4.06 3.39 -12.20
C TYR A 68 -3.63 4.70 -12.86
N PRO A 69 -3.79 4.85 -14.17
CA PRO A 69 -3.37 6.04 -14.90
C PRO A 69 -3.80 7.40 -14.31
N PRO A 70 -4.98 7.56 -13.65
CA PRO A 70 -5.42 8.86 -13.15
C PRO A 70 -4.70 9.41 -11.91
N LEU A 71 -4.04 8.56 -11.10
CA LEU A 71 -3.39 8.99 -9.86
C LEU A 71 -1.85 9.03 -9.98
N ARG A 72 -1.33 8.90 -11.20
CA ARG A 72 0.08 9.09 -11.50
C ARG A 72 0.45 10.56 -11.24
N ASP A 73 1.54 10.79 -10.50
CA ASP A 73 2.05 12.11 -10.13
C ASP A 73 1.06 12.99 -9.31
N ALA A 74 0.19 12.37 -8.50
CA ALA A 74 -0.76 13.11 -7.66
C ALA A 74 -0.10 14.04 -6.61
N ARG A 75 1.19 13.81 -6.30
CA ARG A 75 2.04 14.71 -5.52
C ARG A 75 3.14 15.26 -6.44
N LYS A 76 2.91 16.44 -7.02
CA LYS A 76 3.96 17.25 -7.63
C LYS A 76 4.44 18.30 -6.65
#